data_AF-A0A2A2GB73-F1
#
_entry.id   AF-A0A2A2GB73-F1
#
_cell.length_a   1.000
_cell.length_b   1.000
_cell.length_c   1.000
_cell.angle_alpha   90.00
_cell.angle_beta   90.00
_cell.angle_gamma   90.00
#
_symmetry.space_group_name_H-M   'P 1'
#
loop_
_entity.id
_entity.type
_entity.pdbx_description
1 polymer ?
#
loop_
_entity_poly.entity_id
_entity_poly.type
_entity_poly.pdbx_seq_one_letter_code
_entity_poly.pdbx_strand_id
1 'polypeptide(L)'
;MKFIRLLYPLLILLMLPAMAWSTNQSDTGFLVVAPDRGFMGNEEIREAFGSFEEEYVSSLVFITEKDTDRFLQEGIDKLTSQNVDDIVVLPLFISNDHPMYKHAIQTLKEDFGKQNTQAPIHVAEVMSESYLTAELLADRIGQLSKKSGDESLVVVATGASDQAEKDAMREDVQNVLAMNEGRFNFQGESVIVFSNNGGRSDDARKQLEEKLTEIRQKELTPVVVPFSFTQKLDGMMAFSSRIRPVVADYESLFNGKDLTPHKNIELWLTKQANSYLPVTKENLGVIFMPHGSDYTWNRRMMSAVEDLQNEYMIEHAFSMADPHLVKKAAQRLEERGAKAITVVRVFSLESSFRGKTEYMLGLKKQRGHGGHSYGGVPPRIISGSDFYTLGGLEDSPLFAEALLDRVLELSESPQKETIVLTAHGTGSDEANNHWENNLERIASHMQKTAEEKGVSFRAIEYGTWREDWPDLREESINNIRNLIKEASENDGTAIVIPARTTHGGHASRWLSDLEYKHNGKGFAPHPLFEKWFEKQIQKSLDHFNEKNEGTNVLSSK
;
A
#
# COMPACT_ATOMS: atom_id res chain seq x y z
N MET A 1 -60.15 -19.77 43.64
CA MET A 1 -60.21 -19.82 42.15
C MET A 1 -59.25 -18.78 41.61
N LYS A 2 -58.31 -19.22 40.77
CA LYS A 2 -57.23 -18.42 40.18
C LYS A 2 -57.80 -17.32 39.26
N PHE A 3 -57.34 -16.08 39.42
CA PHE A 3 -57.32 -15.11 38.33
C PHE A 3 -55.96 -14.42 38.30
N ILE A 4 -55.17 -14.82 37.32
CA ILE A 4 -53.96 -14.16 36.85
C ILE A 4 -54.41 -12.99 35.98
N ARG A 5 -53.93 -11.78 36.25
CA ARG A 5 -53.93 -10.68 35.26
C ARG A 5 -52.52 -10.13 35.14
N LEU A 6 -51.96 -10.33 33.95
CA LEU A 6 -50.67 -9.83 33.48
C LEU A 6 -50.58 -8.30 33.60
N LEU A 7 -49.45 -7.81 34.12
CA LEU A 7 -48.93 -6.49 33.83
C LEU A 7 -48.31 -6.49 32.41
N TYR A 8 -48.68 -5.55 31.57
CA TYR A 8 -47.93 -5.16 30.37
C TYR A 8 -46.93 -4.04 30.74
N PRO A 9 -45.64 -4.12 30.39
CA PRO A 9 -44.78 -2.95 30.39
C PRO A 9 -44.93 -2.19 29.06
N LEU A 10 -45.16 -0.89 29.18
CA LEU A 10 -45.19 0.09 28.11
C LEU A 10 -43.76 0.26 27.55
N LEU A 11 -43.52 -0.20 26.32
CA LEU A 11 -42.25 -0.01 25.61
C LEU A 11 -42.22 1.42 25.03
N ILE A 12 -41.44 2.32 25.65
CA ILE A 12 -41.18 3.66 25.11
C ILE A 12 -40.08 3.51 24.05
N LEU A 13 -40.49 3.55 22.78
CA LEU A 13 -39.59 3.61 21.63
C LEU A 13 -39.08 5.06 21.50
N LEU A 14 -37.87 5.33 21.99
CA LEU A 14 -37.14 6.57 21.72
C LEU A 14 -36.68 6.54 20.26
N MET A 15 -37.48 7.13 19.36
CA MET A 15 -37.00 7.52 18.03
C MET A 15 -36.07 8.73 18.18
N LEU A 16 -34.77 8.49 18.14
CA LEU A 16 -33.80 9.53 17.84
C LEU A 16 -33.92 9.89 16.35
N PRO A 17 -34.12 11.16 15.98
CA PRO A 17 -34.09 11.56 14.58
C PRO A 17 -32.65 11.41 14.10
N ALA A 18 -32.44 10.62 13.04
CA ALA A 18 -31.20 10.63 12.29
C ALA A 18 -31.02 12.05 11.72
N MET A 19 -30.14 12.84 12.35
CA MET A 19 -29.63 14.05 11.71
C MET A 19 -28.80 13.59 10.52
N ALA A 20 -29.37 13.68 9.32
CA ALA A 20 -28.62 13.66 8.09
C ALA A 20 -27.76 14.92 8.05
N TRP A 21 -26.47 14.77 8.34
CA TRP A 21 -25.49 15.77 7.99
C TRP A 21 -25.30 15.66 6.48
N SER A 22 -26.08 16.44 5.73
CA SER A 22 -25.81 16.75 4.33
C SER A 22 -24.60 17.69 4.33
N THR A 23 -23.41 17.09 4.30
CA THR A 23 -22.24 17.77 3.77
C THR A 23 -22.38 17.71 2.25
N ASN A 24 -22.36 18.86 1.58
CA ASN A 24 -22.19 18.94 0.12
C ASN A 24 -20.83 18.32 -0.25
N GLN A 25 -20.77 17.01 -0.29
CA GLN A 25 -19.69 16.21 -0.82
C GLN A 25 -20.16 15.80 -2.21
N SER A 26 -19.34 16.00 -3.25
CA SER A 26 -19.65 15.46 -4.58
C SER A 26 -19.89 13.96 -4.42
N ASP A 27 -21.08 13.49 -4.80
CA ASP A 27 -21.43 12.08 -4.70
C ASP A 27 -20.87 11.39 -5.94
N THR A 28 -19.69 10.77 -5.80
CA THR A 28 -19.09 9.95 -6.86
C THR A 28 -19.87 8.64 -7.02
N GLY A 29 -20.41 8.41 -8.21
CA GLY A 29 -21.05 7.15 -8.60
C GLY A 29 -20.07 6.17 -9.25
N PHE A 30 -20.15 4.89 -8.90
CA PHE A 30 -19.27 3.85 -9.46
C PHE A 30 -20.03 2.94 -10.43
N LEU A 31 -19.68 3.00 -11.72
CA LEU A 31 -20.21 2.11 -12.75
C LEU A 31 -19.28 0.90 -12.91
N VAL A 32 -19.65 -0.23 -12.31
CA VAL A 32 -18.91 -1.49 -12.47
C VAL A 32 -19.29 -2.12 -13.80
N VAL A 33 -18.29 -2.31 -14.66
CA VAL A 33 -18.46 -2.84 -16.01
C VAL A 33 -17.77 -4.19 -16.11
N ALA A 34 -18.52 -5.25 -16.37
CA ALA A 34 -18.01 -6.63 -16.42
C ALA A 34 -18.41 -7.32 -17.74
N PRO A 35 -17.62 -8.29 -18.25
CA PRO A 35 -18.05 -9.10 -19.38
C PRO A 35 -19.21 -10.02 -18.98
N ASP A 36 -20.18 -10.22 -19.87
CA ASP A 36 -21.15 -11.31 -19.72
C ASP A 36 -20.45 -12.67 -19.81
N ARG A 37 -20.66 -13.48 -18.79
CA ARG A 37 -20.11 -14.83 -18.68
C ARG A 37 -21.18 -15.90 -18.75
N GLY A 38 -22.46 -15.52 -18.87
CA GLY A 38 -23.57 -16.43 -18.66
C GLY A 38 -24.00 -16.54 -17.21
N PHE A 39 -25.14 -17.20 -16.96
CA PHE A 39 -25.85 -17.15 -15.68
C PHE A 39 -24.97 -17.38 -14.45
N MET A 40 -24.30 -18.55 -14.34
CA MET A 40 -23.47 -18.84 -13.16
C MET A 40 -22.30 -17.85 -12.99
N GLY A 41 -21.63 -17.46 -14.07
CA GLY A 41 -20.52 -16.51 -14.02
C GLY A 41 -20.95 -15.09 -13.66
N ASN A 42 -22.15 -14.68 -14.07
CA ASN A 42 -22.72 -13.38 -13.72
C ASN A 42 -23.19 -13.34 -12.27
N GLU A 43 -23.77 -14.43 -11.75
CA GLU A 43 -24.13 -14.52 -10.33
C GLU A 43 -22.89 -14.40 -9.43
N GLU A 44 -21.76 -15.02 -9.79
CA GLU A 44 -20.51 -14.84 -9.01
C GLU A 44 -19.99 -13.40 -9.02
N ILE A 45 -20.25 -12.63 -10.07
CA ILE A 45 -19.92 -11.20 -10.12
C ILE A 45 -20.92 -10.40 -9.29
N ARG A 46 -22.21 -10.73 -9.33
CA ARG A 46 -23.23 -10.10 -8.48
C ARG A 46 -22.95 -10.33 -7.00
N GLU A 47 -22.53 -11.54 -6.62
CA GLU A 47 -22.12 -11.85 -5.25
C GLU A 47 -20.95 -10.99 -4.80
N ALA A 48 -19.92 -10.82 -5.63
CA ALA A 48 -18.78 -9.94 -5.33
C ALA A 48 -19.16 -8.44 -5.30
N PHE A 49 -20.15 -8.04 -6.10
CA PHE A 49 -20.68 -6.68 -6.15
C PHE A 49 -21.61 -6.37 -4.98
N GLY A 50 -22.31 -7.35 -4.40
CA GLY A 50 -23.30 -7.16 -3.35
C GLY A 50 -22.76 -6.41 -2.13
N SER A 51 -21.61 -6.83 -1.58
CA SER A 51 -20.97 -6.11 -0.47
C SER A 51 -20.50 -4.71 -0.87
N PHE A 52 -20.09 -4.53 -2.13
CA PHE A 52 -19.62 -3.25 -2.65
C PHE A 52 -20.77 -2.24 -2.79
N GLU A 53 -21.95 -2.67 -3.25
CA GLU A 53 -23.11 -1.76 -3.40
C GLU A 53 -23.74 -1.34 -2.07
N GLU A 54 -23.44 -2.04 -0.97
CA GLU A 54 -23.84 -1.62 0.39
C GLU A 54 -23.06 -0.38 0.87
N GLU A 55 -21.82 -0.20 0.40
CA GLU A 55 -20.93 0.88 0.85
C GLU A 55 -20.82 2.05 -0.14
N TYR A 56 -21.05 1.81 -1.44
CA TYR A 56 -20.81 2.79 -2.50
C TYR A 56 -22.03 2.98 -3.39
N VAL A 57 -22.34 4.24 -3.74
CA VAL A 57 -23.33 4.57 -4.78
C VAL A 57 -22.86 3.96 -6.10
N SER A 58 -23.50 2.88 -6.52
CA SER A 58 -22.95 2.05 -7.59
C SER A 58 -24.00 1.34 -8.43
N SER A 59 -23.57 0.94 -9.63
CA SER A 59 -24.35 0.17 -10.58
C SER A 59 -23.46 -0.86 -11.28
N LEU A 60 -24.00 -2.05 -11.51
CA LEU A 60 -23.30 -3.14 -12.20
C LEU A 60 -23.97 -3.40 -13.56
N VAL A 61 -23.16 -3.39 -14.61
CA VAL A 61 -23.59 -3.67 -15.98
C VAL A 61 -22.76 -4.78 -16.60
N PHE A 62 -23.42 -5.62 -17.39
CA PHE A 62 -22.76 -6.68 -18.15
C PHE A 62 -22.66 -6.28 -19.61
N ILE A 63 -21.43 -6.24 -20.11
CA ILE A 63 -21.12 -5.95 -21.50
C ILE A 63 -21.41 -7.18 -22.33
N THR A 64 -21.97 -6.98 -23.52
CA THR A 64 -22.29 -8.05 -24.47
C THR A 64 -21.93 -7.60 -25.88
N GLU A 65 -21.87 -8.51 -26.85
CA GLU A 65 -21.58 -8.12 -28.24
C GLU A 65 -22.69 -7.28 -28.90
N LYS A 66 -23.92 -7.28 -28.36
CA LYS A 66 -25.10 -6.72 -29.05
C LYS A 66 -25.82 -5.62 -28.30
N ASP A 67 -25.91 -5.72 -26.98
CA ASP A 67 -26.78 -4.87 -26.14
C ASP A 67 -25.99 -3.96 -25.20
N THR A 68 -24.70 -3.73 -25.47
CA THR A 68 -23.80 -2.92 -24.62
C THR A 68 -24.35 -1.52 -24.37
N ASP A 69 -24.80 -0.82 -25.41
CA ASP A 69 -25.32 0.54 -25.28
C ASP A 69 -26.53 0.60 -24.33
N ARG A 70 -27.47 -0.35 -24.47
CA ARG A 70 -28.65 -0.42 -23.60
C ARG A 70 -28.25 -0.65 -22.14
N PHE A 71 -27.35 -1.59 -21.88
CA PHE A 71 -26.93 -1.89 -20.51
C PHE A 71 -26.12 -0.76 -19.88
N LEU A 72 -25.25 -0.10 -20.65
CA LEU A 72 -24.53 1.09 -20.19
C LEU A 72 -25.51 2.22 -19.85
N GLN A 73 -26.54 2.44 -20.67
CA GLN A 73 -27.57 3.45 -20.41
C GLN A 73 -28.32 3.16 -19.12
N GLU A 74 -28.81 1.93 -18.93
CA GLU A 74 -29.49 1.50 -17.70
C GLU A 74 -28.61 1.71 -16.45
N GLY A 75 -27.31 1.43 -16.57
CA GLY A 75 -26.34 1.63 -15.50
C GLY A 75 -26.13 3.10 -15.15
N ILE A 76 -25.97 3.96 -16.16
CA ILE A 76 -25.82 5.41 -16.01
C ILE A 76 -27.10 6.02 -15.45
N ASP A 77 -28.27 5.66 -15.97
CA ASP A 77 -29.57 6.16 -15.49
C ASP A 77 -29.78 5.85 -14.00
N LYS A 78 -29.38 4.66 -13.54
CA LYS A 78 -29.42 4.30 -12.11
C LYS A 78 -28.54 5.22 -11.27
N LEU A 79 -27.34 5.57 -11.74
CA LEU A 79 -26.43 6.48 -11.03
C LEU A 79 -26.95 7.91 -11.07
N THR A 80 -27.32 8.42 -12.24
CA THR A 80 -27.86 9.78 -12.43
C THR A 80 -29.13 10.00 -11.62
N SER A 81 -29.98 8.98 -11.46
CA SER A 81 -31.19 9.07 -10.60
C SER A 81 -30.88 9.29 -9.11
N GLN A 82 -29.64 9.04 -8.69
CA GLN A 82 -29.14 9.27 -7.34
C GLN A 82 -28.40 10.62 -7.20
N ASN A 83 -28.43 11.47 -8.24
CA ASN A 83 -27.79 12.80 -8.28
C ASN A 83 -26.27 12.78 -8.08
N VAL A 84 -25.59 11.80 -8.67
CA VAL A 84 -24.12 11.76 -8.66
C VAL A 84 -23.53 12.90 -9.48
N ASP A 85 -22.45 13.50 -8.99
CA ASP A 85 -21.76 14.60 -9.66
C ASP A 85 -20.66 14.11 -10.62
N ASP A 86 -20.09 12.93 -10.32
CA ASP A 86 -19.02 12.28 -11.08
C ASP A 86 -19.32 10.78 -11.24
N ILE A 87 -18.95 10.19 -12.37
CA ILE A 87 -19.05 8.75 -12.60
C ILE A 87 -17.66 8.16 -12.83
N VAL A 88 -17.29 7.17 -12.03
CA VAL A 88 -16.06 6.40 -12.20
C VAL A 88 -16.40 4.99 -12.68
N VAL A 89 -15.91 4.64 -13.86
CA VAL A 89 -16.04 3.32 -14.46
C VAL A 89 -15.01 2.39 -13.85
N LEU A 90 -15.46 1.28 -13.25
CA LEU A 90 -14.61 0.24 -12.66
C LEU A 90 -14.62 -1.00 -13.57
N PRO A 91 -13.59 -1.20 -14.41
CA PRO A 91 -13.59 -2.29 -15.38
C PRO A 91 -13.14 -3.62 -14.77
N LEU A 92 -14.07 -4.56 -14.61
CA LEU A 92 -13.76 -5.96 -14.30
C LEU A 92 -13.25 -6.67 -15.57
N PHE A 93 -12.11 -6.22 -16.06
CA PHE A 93 -11.37 -6.77 -17.20
C PHE A 93 -9.90 -6.88 -16.85
N ILE A 94 -9.23 -7.94 -17.32
CA ILE A 94 -7.79 -8.09 -17.12
C ILE A 94 -7.00 -7.14 -18.00
N SER A 95 -7.41 -6.91 -19.25
CA SER A 95 -6.61 -6.25 -20.27
C SER A 95 -7.36 -5.10 -20.93
N ASN A 96 -6.64 -4.02 -21.26
CA ASN A 96 -7.17 -2.91 -22.07
C ASN A 96 -7.47 -3.34 -23.51
N ASP A 97 -6.90 -4.45 -23.98
CA ASP A 97 -7.06 -4.95 -25.34
C ASP A 97 -8.19 -5.97 -25.48
N HIS A 98 -8.91 -6.26 -24.39
CA HIS A 98 -10.09 -7.10 -24.45
C HIS A 98 -11.18 -6.42 -25.32
N PRO A 99 -11.73 -7.09 -26.36
CA PRO A 99 -12.61 -6.46 -27.34
C PRO A 99 -13.88 -5.85 -26.72
N MET A 100 -14.49 -6.55 -25.76
CA MET A 100 -15.66 -6.05 -25.03
C MET A 100 -15.35 -4.81 -24.17
N TYR A 101 -14.16 -4.75 -23.56
CA TYR A 101 -13.74 -3.56 -22.81
C TYR A 101 -13.54 -2.38 -23.76
N LYS A 102 -12.81 -2.59 -24.87
CA LYS A 102 -12.60 -1.56 -25.90
C LYS A 102 -13.94 -1.02 -26.41
N HIS A 103 -14.89 -1.90 -26.72
CA HIS A 103 -16.22 -1.50 -27.15
C HIS A 103 -16.94 -0.66 -26.09
N ALA A 104 -17.00 -1.12 -24.83
CA ALA A 104 -17.67 -0.39 -23.76
C ALA A 104 -17.06 1.00 -23.50
N ILE A 105 -15.72 1.08 -23.42
CA ILE A 105 -15.03 2.36 -23.21
C ILE A 105 -15.15 3.28 -24.42
N GLN A 106 -15.13 2.75 -25.65
CA GLN A 106 -15.38 3.53 -26.84
C GLN A 106 -16.79 4.12 -26.83
N THR A 107 -17.82 3.31 -26.55
CA THR A 107 -19.21 3.79 -26.41
C THR A 107 -19.30 4.91 -25.37
N LEU A 108 -18.67 4.76 -24.20
CA LEU A 108 -18.68 5.79 -23.15
C LEU A 108 -17.96 7.09 -23.54
N LYS A 109 -16.93 7.01 -24.40
CA LYS A 109 -16.16 8.17 -24.90
C LYS A 109 -16.88 8.95 -26.01
N GLU A 110 -17.74 8.29 -26.77
CA GLU A 110 -18.48 8.89 -27.88
C GLU A 110 -19.66 9.75 -27.37
N ASP A 111 -20.48 10.27 -28.30
CA ASP A 111 -21.61 11.13 -27.96
C ASP A 111 -22.60 10.48 -26.97
N PHE A 112 -22.61 9.15 -26.89
CA PHE A 112 -23.43 8.40 -25.94
C PHE A 112 -23.18 8.83 -24.48
N GLY A 113 -21.93 8.99 -24.03
CA GLY A 113 -21.65 9.44 -22.66
C GLY A 113 -22.24 10.83 -22.38
N LYS A 114 -22.10 11.74 -23.34
CA LYS A 114 -22.61 13.13 -23.25
C LYS A 114 -24.12 13.24 -23.32
N GLN A 115 -24.77 12.33 -24.05
CA GLN A 115 -26.22 12.33 -24.21
C GLN A 115 -26.93 11.74 -22.98
N ASN A 116 -26.26 10.84 -22.24
CA ASN A 116 -26.87 10.10 -21.15
C ASN A 116 -26.52 10.62 -19.74
N THR A 117 -25.50 11.49 -19.60
CA THR A 117 -25.22 12.14 -18.31
C THR A 117 -24.53 13.49 -18.48
N GLN A 118 -24.70 14.37 -17.48
CA GLN A 118 -23.93 15.61 -17.33
C GLN A 118 -22.70 15.43 -16.42
N ALA A 119 -22.66 14.35 -15.64
CA ALA A 119 -21.54 14.02 -14.77
C ALA A 119 -20.31 13.64 -15.62
N PRO A 120 -19.10 14.15 -15.30
CA PRO A 120 -17.87 13.67 -15.92
C PRO A 120 -17.70 12.16 -15.74
N ILE A 121 -17.22 11.49 -16.79
CA ILE A 121 -16.92 10.07 -16.76
C ILE A 121 -15.40 9.86 -16.70
N HIS A 122 -14.96 9.18 -15.66
CA HIS A 122 -13.59 8.73 -15.45
C HIS A 122 -13.52 7.21 -15.62
N VAL A 123 -12.37 6.70 -16.02
CA VAL A 123 -12.16 5.25 -16.18
C VAL A 123 -10.99 4.82 -15.33
N ALA A 124 -11.24 3.93 -14.37
CA ALA A 124 -10.22 3.32 -13.55
C ALA A 124 -9.34 2.36 -14.37
N GLU A 125 -8.15 2.07 -13.85
CA GLU A 125 -7.23 1.12 -14.48
C GLU A 125 -7.86 -0.29 -14.55
N VAL A 126 -7.46 -1.08 -15.54
CA VAL A 126 -7.84 -2.50 -15.64
C VAL A 126 -7.15 -3.34 -14.57
N MET A 127 -7.65 -4.56 -14.36
CA MET A 127 -7.17 -5.41 -13.27
C MET A 127 -5.69 -5.80 -13.42
N SER A 128 -5.11 -5.89 -14.62
CA SER A 128 -3.68 -6.21 -14.80
C SER A 128 -2.72 -5.22 -14.13
N GLU A 129 -3.16 -3.99 -13.89
CA GLU A 129 -2.36 -2.94 -13.26
C GLU A 129 -2.25 -3.09 -11.74
N SER A 130 -3.13 -3.89 -11.14
CA SER A 130 -3.26 -4.00 -9.69
C SER A 130 -2.50 -5.17 -9.09
N TYR A 131 -1.76 -4.90 -8.00
CA TYR A 131 -1.13 -5.94 -7.20
C TYR A 131 -2.15 -6.94 -6.60
N LEU A 132 -3.40 -6.53 -6.36
CA LEU A 132 -4.44 -7.41 -5.82
C LEU A 132 -4.79 -8.54 -6.81
N THR A 133 -4.68 -8.26 -8.10
CA THR A 133 -4.85 -9.21 -9.20
C THR A 133 -3.68 -10.20 -9.25
N ALA A 134 -2.45 -9.72 -9.04
CA ALA A 134 -1.29 -10.58 -8.88
C ALA A 134 -1.41 -11.49 -7.64
N GLU A 135 -1.87 -10.96 -6.51
CA GLU A 135 -2.09 -11.74 -5.29
C GLU A 135 -3.22 -12.76 -5.45
N LEU A 136 -4.26 -12.44 -6.24
CA LEU A 136 -5.30 -13.39 -6.63
C LEU A 136 -4.70 -14.53 -7.46
N LEU A 137 -3.90 -14.22 -8.49
CA LEU A 137 -3.24 -15.23 -9.31
C LEU A 137 -2.35 -16.14 -8.45
N ALA A 138 -1.58 -15.55 -7.55
CA ALA A 138 -0.72 -16.31 -6.66
C ALA A 138 -1.50 -17.21 -5.69
N ASP A 139 -2.67 -16.78 -5.20
CA ASP A 139 -3.56 -17.66 -4.42
C ASP A 139 -4.08 -18.83 -5.27
N ARG A 140 -4.50 -18.59 -6.51
CA ARG A 140 -4.93 -19.65 -7.44
C ARG A 140 -3.82 -20.66 -7.72
N ILE A 141 -2.60 -20.18 -7.95
CA ILE A 141 -1.41 -21.02 -8.12
C ILE A 141 -1.15 -21.83 -6.84
N GLY A 142 -1.16 -21.17 -5.67
CA GLY A 142 -0.90 -21.80 -4.37
C GLY A 142 -1.93 -22.85 -3.95
N GLN A 143 -3.15 -22.79 -4.49
CA GLN A 143 -4.16 -23.85 -4.31
C GLN A 143 -3.85 -25.13 -5.09
N LEU A 144 -2.95 -25.08 -6.07
CA LEU A 144 -2.63 -26.19 -6.98
C LEU A 144 -1.20 -26.69 -6.80
N SER A 145 -0.22 -25.78 -6.85
CA SER A 145 1.20 -26.08 -6.77
C SER A 145 1.55 -26.74 -5.44
N LYS A 146 2.34 -27.81 -5.49
CA LYS A 146 2.81 -28.56 -4.31
C LYS A 146 4.31 -28.39 -4.13
N LYS A 147 5.06 -28.45 -5.24
CA LYS A 147 6.50 -28.32 -5.27
C LYS A 147 6.89 -27.65 -6.58
N SER A 148 6.79 -26.32 -6.62
CA SER A 148 6.99 -25.52 -7.84
C SER A 148 8.28 -25.85 -8.59
N GLY A 149 9.35 -26.26 -7.89
CA GLY A 149 10.64 -26.67 -8.47
C GLY A 149 10.58 -27.84 -9.46
N ASP A 150 9.55 -28.69 -9.37
CA ASP A 150 9.34 -29.86 -10.26
C ASP A 150 8.12 -29.64 -11.19
N GLU A 151 7.63 -28.40 -11.26
CA GLU A 151 6.39 -28.03 -11.95
C GLU A 151 6.66 -26.98 -13.03
N SER A 152 5.76 -26.88 -14.02
CA SER A 152 5.69 -25.77 -14.97
C SER A 152 4.30 -25.17 -14.98
N LEU A 153 4.22 -23.84 -14.96
CA LEU A 153 2.96 -23.10 -14.94
C LEU A 153 2.47 -22.79 -16.35
N VAL A 154 1.19 -23.05 -16.60
CA VAL A 154 0.47 -22.61 -17.80
C VAL A 154 -0.76 -21.80 -17.36
N VAL A 155 -0.73 -20.50 -17.59
CA VAL A 155 -1.88 -19.63 -17.36
C VAL A 155 -2.70 -19.54 -18.65
N VAL A 156 -4.00 -19.74 -18.54
CA VAL A 156 -4.93 -19.66 -19.68
C VAL A 156 -5.88 -18.49 -19.53
N ALA A 157 -5.90 -17.59 -20.51
CA ALA A 157 -6.82 -16.46 -20.59
C ALA A 157 -7.74 -16.63 -21.81
N THR A 158 -8.83 -15.87 -21.89
CA THR A 158 -9.78 -15.92 -23.02
C THR A 158 -10.35 -14.54 -23.32
N GLY A 159 -10.87 -14.36 -24.53
CA GLY A 159 -11.67 -13.20 -24.92
C GLY A 159 -11.22 -12.51 -26.20
N ALA A 160 -10.03 -12.84 -26.72
CA ALA A 160 -9.49 -12.20 -27.92
C ALA A 160 -10.28 -12.55 -29.19
N SER A 161 -10.49 -11.57 -30.05
CA SER A 161 -11.13 -11.72 -31.37
C SER A 161 -10.11 -11.92 -32.51
N ASP A 162 -8.89 -11.44 -32.32
CA ASP A 162 -7.80 -11.57 -33.30
C ASP A 162 -6.44 -11.86 -32.66
N GLN A 163 -5.39 -11.97 -33.48
CA GLN A 163 -4.03 -12.30 -33.01
C GLN A 163 -3.35 -11.13 -32.27
N ALA A 164 -3.61 -9.89 -32.65
CA ALA A 164 -3.02 -8.72 -31.98
C ALA A 164 -3.55 -8.61 -30.55
N GLU A 165 -4.86 -8.81 -30.37
CA GLU A 165 -5.50 -8.89 -29.06
C GLU A 165 -4.97 -10.08 -28.24
N LYS A 166 -4.75 -11.25 -28.86
CA LYS A 166 -4.12 -12.40 -28.18
C LYS A 166 -2.72 -12.03 -27.65
N ASP A 167 -1.93 -11.31 -28.44
CA ASP A 167 -0.57 -10.95 -28.08
C ASP A 167 -0.54 -9.90 -26.96
N ALA A 168 -1.36 -8.86 -27.05
CA ALA A 168 -1.48 -7.82 -26.01
C ALA A 168 -2.04 -8.38 -24.69
N MET A 169 -3.11 -9.18 -24.75
CA MET A 169 -3.67 -9.83 -23.54
C MET A 169 -2.67 -10.81 -22.91
N ARG A 170 -1.80 -11.46 -23.72
CA ARG A 170 -0.73 -12.32 -23.21
C ARG A 170 0.28 -11.50 -22.41
N GLU A 171 0.70 -10.36 -22.95
CA GLU A 171 1.63 -9.44 -22.29
C GLU A 171 1.07 -8.93 -20.96
N ASP A 172 -0.20 -8.54 -20.91
CA ASP A 172 -0.84 -8.10 -19.67
C ASP A 172 -0.85 -9.18 -18.58
N VAL A 173 -1.15 -10.43 -18.94
CA VAL A 173 -1.11 -11.55 -17.99
C VAL A 173 0.33 -11.86 -17.57
N GLN A 174 1.31 -11.73 -18.48
CA GLN A 174 2.73 -11.87 -18.15
C GLN A 174 3.19 -10.77 -17.19
N ASN A 175 2.70 -9.54 -17.35
CA ASN A 175 2.98 -8.44 -16.42
C ASN A 175 2.43 -8.74 -15.02
N VAL A 176 1.23 -9.32 -14.92
CA VAL A 176 0.67 -9.78 -13.63
C VAL A 176 1.53 -10.89 -13.01
N LEU A 177 1.99 -11.86 -13.82
CA LEU A 177 2.92 -12.90 -13.35
C LEU A 177 4.23 -12.32 -12.82
N ALA A 178 4.80 -11.35 -13.52
CA ALA A 178 6.05 -10.70 -13.14
C ALA A 178 5.96 -9.98 -11.78
N MET A 179 4.77 -9.56 -11.33
CA MET A 179 4.58 -9.00 -9.99
C MET A 179 4.77 -10.02 -8.85
N ASN A 180 4.70 -11.32 -9.18
CA ASN A 180 4.89 -12.44 -8.26
C ASN A 180 6.28 -13.10 -8.40
N GLU A 181 7.21 -12.46 -9.10
CA GLU A 181 8.57 -12.97 -9.31
C GLU A 181 9.22 -13.38 -7.97
N GLY A 182 9.79 -14.59 -7.94
CA GLY A 182 10.45 -15.15 -6.76
C GLY A 182 9.51 -15.74 -5.71
N ARG A 183 8.18 -15.71 -5.90
CA ARG A 183 7.22 -16.39 -5.01
C ARG A 183 7.11 -17.89 -5.30
N PHE A 184 7.22 -18.26 -6.56
CA PHE A 184 7.24 -19.65 -7.03
C PHE A 184 8.52 -19.90 -7.82
N ASN A 185 8.99 -21.13 -7.82
CA ASN A 185 10.21 -21.55 -8.52
C ASN A 185 9.87 -22.55 -9.64
N PHE A 186 8.96 -22.18 -10.55
CA PHE A 186 8.60 -23.02 -11.69
C PHE A 186 9.77 -23.16 -12.67
N GLN A 187 9.89 -24.32 -13.31
CA GLN A 187 10.89 -24.55 -14.37
C GLN A 187 10.55 -23.83 -15.68
N GLY A 188 9.29 -23.42 -15.84
CA GLY A 188 8.82 -22.62 -16.95
C GLY A 188 7.44 -22.05 -16.68
N GLU A 189 7.19 -20.87 -17.23
CA GLU A 189 5.90 -20.18 -17.17
C GLU A 189 5.45 -19.88 -18.61
N SER A 190 4.17 -20.06 -18.89
CA SER A 190 3.62 -19.81 -20.22
C SER A 190 2.19 -19.29 -20.12
N VAL A 191 1.82 -18.40 -21.04
CA VAL A 191 0.47 -17.83 -21.12
C VAL A 191 -0.14 -18.16 -22.48
N ILE A 192 -1.31 -18.78 -22.47
CA ILE A 192 -2.07 -19.14 -23.68
C ILE A 192 -3.39 -18.39 -23.67
N VAL A 193 -3.66 -17.65 -24.75
CA VAL A 193 -4.87 -16.83 -24.89
C VAL A 193 -5.82 -17.49 -25.89
N PHE A 194 -6.96 -17.94 -25.38
CA PHE A 194 -8.08 -18.46 -26.15
C PHE A 194 -8.86 -17.32 -26.80
N SER A 195 -9.47 -17.57 -27.95
CA SER A 195 -10.33 -16.58 -28.58
C SER A 195 -11.63 -16.36 -27.79
N ASN A 196 -12.50 -15.47 -28.27
CA ASN A 196 -13.85 -15.25 -27.74
C ASN A 196 -14.74 -16.52 -27.74
N ASN A 197 -14.40 -17.54 -28.53
CA ASN A 197 -15.04 -18.85 -28.49
C ASN A 197 -14.66 -19.69 -27.25
N GLY A 198 -13.75 -19.18 -26.41
CA GLY A 198 -13.33 -19.81 -25.15
C GLY A 198 -12.79 -21.21 -25.37
N GLY A 199 -13.28 -22.19 -24.60
CA GLY A 199 -12.82 -23.57 -24.71
C GLY A 199 -13.14 -24.28 -26.03
N ARG A 200 -13.70 -23.58 -27.03
CA ARG A 200 -13.92 -24.07 -28.41
C ARG A 200 -12.87 -23.54 -29.40
N SER A 201 -11.86 -22.78 -28.95
CA SER A 201 -10.77 -22.32 -29.82
C SER A 201 -9.82 -23.48 -30.12
N ASP A 202 -10.00 -24.15 -31.26
CA ASP A 202 -9.20 -25.32 -31.65
C ASP A 202 -7.69 -25.02 -31.72
N ASP A 203 -7.32 -23.82 -32.20
CA ASP A 203 -5.93 -23.38 -32.28
C ASP A 203 -5.29 -23.25 -30.89
N ALA A 204 -5.98 -22.62 -29.93
CA ALA A 204 -5.49 -22.44 -28.58
C ALA A 204 -5.49 -23.75 -27.79
N ARG A 205 -6.44 -24.65 -28.05
CA ARG A 205 -6.43 -26.02 -27.50
C ARG A 205 -5.22 -26.79 -27.97
N LYS A 206 -4.91 -26.72 -29.26
CA LYS A 206 -3.71 -27.35 -29.81
C LYS A 206 -2.43 -26.76 -29.20
N GLN A 207 -2.33 -25.44 -29.06
CA GLN A 207 -1.20 -24.81 -28.36
C GLN A 207 -1.07 -25.27 -26.90
N LEU A 208 -2.21 -25.44 -26.21
CA LEU A 208 -2.23 -25.99 -24.85
C LEU A 208 -1.73 -27.43 -24.83
N GLU A 209 -2.23 -28.31 -25.69
CA GLU A 209 -1.78 -29.71 -25.83
C GLU A 209 -0.28 -29.81 -26.14
N GLU A 210 0.22 -28.99 -27.07
CA GLU A 210 1.65 -28.92 -27.41
C GLU A 210 2.48 -28.51 -26.19
N LYS A 211 2.03 -27.48 -25.44
CA LYS A 211 2.76 -27.02 -24.25
C LYS A 211 2.74 -28.06 -23.13
N LEU A 212 1.61 -28.71 -22.88
CA LEU A 212 1.49 -29.76 -21.88
C LEU A 212 2.36 -30.98 -22.24
N THR A 213 2.42 -31.33 -23.53
CA THR A 213 3.32 -32.36 -24.05
C THR A 213 4.77 -32.02 -23.77
N GLU A 214 5.21 -30.79 -24.07
CA GLU A 214 6.58 -30.32 -23.81
C GLU A 214 6.93 -30.42 -22.32
N ILE A 215 6.02 -30.01 -21.44
CA ILE A 215 6.21 -30.05 -19.98
C ILE A 215 6.39 -31.50 -19.51
N ARG A 216 5.53 -32.42 -19.96
CA ARG A 216 5.61 -33.84 -19.58
C ARG A 216 6.84 -34.54 -20.14
N GLN A 217 7.31 -34.16 -21.35
CA GLN A 217 8.56 -34.67 -21.91
C GLN A 217 9.79 -34.28 -21.08
N LYS A 218 9.72 -33.17 -20.35
CA LYS A 218 10.76 -32.74 -19.39
C LYS A 218 10.58 -33.36 -18.00
N GLU A 219 9.67 -34.32 -17.84
CA GLU A 219 9.32 -34.97 -16.56
C GLU A 219 8.79 -33.99 -15.50
N LEU A 220 8.21 -32.86 -15.93
CA LEU A 220 7.65 -31.85 -15.06
C LEU A 220 6.14 -32.02 -14.93
N THR A 221 5.59 -31.57 -13.79
CA THR A 221 4.13 -31.56 -13.58
C THR A 221 3.53 -30.25 -14.10
N PRO A 222 2.57 -30.29 -15.05
CA PRO A 222 1.89 -29.07 -15.49
C PRO A 222 0.94 -28.55 -14.41
N VAL A 223 1.00 -27.25 -14.12
CA VAL A 223 0.02 -26.51 -13.30
C VAL A 223 -0.76 -25.61 -14.23
N VAL A 224 -2.07 -25.83 -14.37
CA VAL A 224 -2.90 -25.05 -15.31
C VAL A 224 -3.86 -24.14 -14.53
N VAL A 225 -3.80 -22.83 -14.78
CA VAL A 225 -4.62 -21.83 -14.07
C VAL A 225 -5.41 -20.99 -15.07
N PRO A 226 -6.75 -21.06 -15.07
CA PRO A 226 -7.58 -20.07 -15.75
C PRO A 226 -7.45 -18.70 -15.09
N PHE A 227 -7.17 -17.66 -15.87
CA PHE A 227 -6.95 -16.30 -15.38
C PHE A 227 -7.58 -15.24 -16.29
N SER A 228 -8.90 -15.24 -16.30
CA SER A 228 -9.76 -14.26 -16.97
C SER A 228 -11.19 -14.44 -16.45
N PHE A 229 -12.10 -13.54 -16.79
CA PHE A 229 -13.53 -13.70 -16.55
C PHE A 229 -14.12 -14.69 -17.57
N THR A 230 -13.87 -15.99 -17.37
CA THR A 230 -14.17 -17.00 -18.39
C THR A 230 -15.68 -17.27 -18.52
N GLN A 231 -16.11 -17.73 -19.71
CA GLN A 231 -17.51 -18.15 -19.94
C GLN A 231 -17.92 -19.25 -18.96
N LYS A 232 -19.06 -19.06 -18.29
CA LYS A 232 -19.64 -19.92 -17.27
C LYS A 232 -21.16 -19.82 -17.26
N LEU A 233 -21.79 -20.34 -18.32
CA LEU A 233 -23.26 -20.41 -18.43
C LEU A 233 -23.86 -21.28 -17.33
N ASP A 234 -23.33 -22.51 -17.21
CA ASP A 234 -23.57 -23.45 -16.13
C ASP A 234 -22.28 -24.24 -15.85
N GLY A 235 -22.34 -25.23 -14.94
CA GLY A 235 -21.19 -26.07 -14.60
C GLY A 235 -20.67 -26.94 -15.75
N MET A 236 -21.52 -27.35 -16.70
CA MET A 236 -21.13 -28.21 -17.84
C MET A 236 -20.60 -27.40 -19.03
N MET A 237 -21.14 -26.19 -19.22
CA MET A 237 -20.82 -25.27 -20.31
C MET A 237 -19.75 -24.24 -19.93
N ALA A 238 -19.15 -24.35 -18.74
CA ALA A 238 -18.03 -23.54 -18.31
C ALA A 238 -16.78 -23.77 -19.17
N PHE A 239 -15.97 -22.73 -19.34
CA PHE A 239 -14.67 -22.79 -19.99
C PHE A 239 -13.80 -23.91 -19.41
N SER A 240 -13.73 -23.97 -18.08
CA SER A 240 -12.95 -24.99 -17.36
C SER A 240 -13.44 -26.41 -17.62
N SER A 241 -14.74 -26.62 -17.79
CA SER A 241 -15.31 -27.93 -18.15
C SER A 241 -14.97 -28.34 -19.59
N ARG A 242 -14.83 -27.37 -20.51
CA ARG A 242 -14.46 -27.64 -21.91
C ARG A 242 -12.99 -27.99 -22.09
N ILE A 243 -12.09 -27.37 -21.32
CA ILE A 243 -10.65 -27.67 -21.38
C ILE A 243 -10.23 -28.83 -20.47
N ARG A 244 -11.10 -29.26 -19.54
CA ARG A 244 -10.82 -30.34 -18.58
C ARG A 244 -10.33 -31.64 -19.23
N PRO A 245 -10.94 -32.15 -20.32
CA PRO A 245 -10.45 -33.37 -20.97
C PRO A 245 -9.00 -33.23 -21.43
N VAL A 246 -8.67 -32.10 -22.07
CA VAL A 246 -7.32 -31.79 -22.58
C VAL A 246 -6.31 -31.82 -21.44
N VAL A 247 -6.55 -31.10 -20.35
CA VAL A 247 -5.57 -31.00 -19.25
C VAL A 247 -5.44 -32.30 -18.44
N ALA A 248 -6.51 -33.10 -18.37
CA ALA A 248 -6.53 -34.37 -17.64
C ALA A 248 -5.65 -35.44 -18.29
N ASP A 249 -5.56 -35.46 -19.63
CA ASP A 249 -4.71 -36.39 -20.39
C ASP A 249 -3.21 -36.26 -20.06
N TYR A 250 -2.80 -35.13 -19.46
CA TYR A 250 -1.42 -34.83 -19.07
C TYR A 250 -1.18 -34.83 -17.56
N GLU A 251 -2.13 -35.37 -16.77
CA GLU A 251 -2.08 -35.39 -15.30
C GLU A 251 -1.82 -34.00 -14.68
N SER A 252 -2.37 -32.95 -15.32
CA SER A 252 -2.14 -31.57 -14.90
C SER A 252 -2.81 -31.27 -13.56
N LEU A 253 -2.15 -30.46 -12.73
CA LEU A 253 -2.76 -29.87 -11.54
C LEU A 253 -3.74 -28.77 -11.99
N PHE A 254 -5.04 -29.06 -11.91
CA PHE A 254 -6.11 -28.19 -12.40
C PHE A 254 -7.38 -28.33 -11.56
N ASN A 255 -7.93 -27.20 -11.10
CA ASN A 255 -9.21 -27.15 -10.36
C ASN A 255 -10.31 -26.37 -11.09
N GLY A 256 -9.98 -25.71 -12.20
CA GLY A 256 -10.91 -24.95 -13.02
C GLY A 256 -11.45 -23.64 -12.41
N LYS A 257 -10.90 -23.19 -11.28
CA LYS A 257 -11.25 -21.89 -10.69
C LYS A 257 -10.56 -20.77 -11.46
N ASP A 258 -11.33 -19.79 -11.94
CA ASP A 258 -10.82 -18.60 -12.61
C ASP A 258 -10.76 -17.40 -11.63
N LEU A 259 -11.02 -16.18 -12.09
CA LEU A 259 -11.03 -14.98 -11.24
C LEU A 259 -12.14 -15.00 -10.18
N THR A 260 -13.28 -15.66 -10.43
CA THR A 260 -14.41 -15.71 -9.50
C THR A 260 -14.81 -17.14 -9.13
N PRO A 261 -15.36 -17.35 -7.92
CA PRO A 261 -15.41 -16.40 -6.82
C PRO A 261 -14.03 -16.22 -6.17
N HIS A 262 -13.66 -14.99 -5.84
CA HIS A 262 -12.46 -14.68 -5.06
C HIS A 262 -12.62 -13.33 -4.36
N LYS A 263 -12.30 -13.27 -3.06
CA LYS A 263 -12.46 -12.05 -2.23
C LYS A 263 -11.70 -10.83 -2.76
N ASN A 264 -10.57 -11.03 -3.45
CA ASN A 264 -9.80 -9.90 -4.00
C ASN A 264 -10.53 -9.19 -5.15
N ILE A 265 -11.62 -9.74 -5.71
CA ILE A 265 -12.44 -9.03 -6.70
C ILE A 265 -13.16 -7.86 -6.02
N GLU A 266 -13.83 -8.13 -4.90
CA GLU A 266 -14.45 -7.12 -4.06
C GLU A 266 -13.41 -6.11 -3.55
N LEU A 267 -12.29 -6.58 -2.98
CA LEU A 267 -11.23 -5.68 -2.49
C LEU A 267 -10.63 -4.81 -3.61
N TRP A 268 -10.55 -5.33 -4.83
CA TRP A 268 -10.10 -4.55 -5.98
C TRP A 268 -11.11 -3.43 -6.31
N LEU A 269 -12.42 -3.73 -6.32
CA LEU A 269 -13.47 -2.73 -6.49
C LEU A 269 -13.40 -1.65 -5.39
N THR A 270 -13.34 -2.07 -4.13
CA THR A 270 -13.20 -1.18 -2.97
C THR A 270 -11.96 -0.30 -3.07
N LYS A 271 -10.81 -0.87 -3.45
CA LYS A 271 -9.56 -0.13 -3.62
C LYS A 271 -9.63 0.90 -4.74
N GLN A 272 -10.19 0.52 -5.89
CA GLN A 272 -10.38 1.46 -6.99
C GLN A 272 -11.31 2.59 -6.52
N ALA A 273 -12.47 2.28 -5.95
CA ALA A 273 -13.41 3.29 -5.47
C ALA A 273 -12.77 4.27 -4.48
N ASN A 274 -12.08 3.76 -3.46
CA ASN A 274 -11.40 4.58 -2.46
C ASN A 274 -10.32 5.50 -3.05
N SER A 275 -9.69 5.12 -4.16
CA SER A 275 -8.69 5.95 -4.83
C SER A 275 -9.25 7.13 -5.62
N TYR A 276 -10.58 7.21 -5.79
CA TYR A 276 -11.28 8.34 -6.42
C TYR A 276 -12.10 9.17 -5.42
N LEU A 277 -12.18 8.74 -4.16
CA LEU A 277 -12.87 9.47 -3.12
C LEU A 277 -11.94 10.49 -2.44
N PRO A 278 -12.47 11.65 -2.02
CA PRO A 278 -11.69 12.60 -1.24
C PRO A 278 -11.32 12.00 0.12
N VAL A 279 -10.10 12.29 0.55
CA VAL A 279 -9.57 11.82 1.83
C VAL A 279 -9.66 12.94 2.86
N THR A 280 -10.31 12.64 3.98
CA THR A 280 -10.58 13.54 5.11
C THR A 280 -9.90 13.01 6.37
N LYS A 281 -9.93 13.77 7.46
CA LYS A 281 -9.37 13.30 8.75
C LYS A 281 -10.13 12.08 9.27
N GLU A 282 -11.43 12.01 8.98
CA GLU A 282 -12.36 10.99 9.45
C GLU A 282 -12.21 9.66 8.72
N ASN A 283 -11.68 9.66 7.49
CA ASN A 283 -11.49 8.44 6.69
C ASN A 283 -10.01 8.10 6.41
N LEU A 284 -9.06 8.90 6.92
CA LEU A 284 -7.63 8.62 6.87
C LEU A 284 -7.19 7.82 8.11
N GLY A 285 -6.75 6.59 7.88
CA GLY A 285 -5.99 5.81 8.84
C GLY A 285 -4.50 6.15 8.82
N VAL A 286 -3.85 6.16 9.97
CA VAL A 286 -2.41 6.46 10.10
C VAL A 286 -1.73 5.33 10.86
N ILE A 287 -0.76 4.69 10.23
CA ILE A 287 0.10 3.70 10.88
C ILE A 287 1.40 4.40 11.32
N PHE A 288 1.53 4.60 12.62
CA PHE A 288 2.78 5.07 13.25
C PHE A 288 3.77 3.92 13.33
N MET A 289 4.84 4.00 12.54
CA MET A 289 5.81 2.92 12.39
C MET A 289 7.24 3.37 12.74
N PRO A 290 7.57 3.47 14.02
CA PRO A 290 8.96 3.54 14.49
C PRO A 290 9.60 2.15 14.53
N HIS A 291 10.93 2.08 14.70
CA HIS A 291 11.68 0.81 14.79
C HIS A 291 11.15 -0.14 15.89
N GLY A 292 10.90 0.38 17.09
CA GLY A 292 10.53 -0.41 18.26
C GLY A 292 11.74 -0.95 19.05
N SER A 293 11.53 -1.14 20.35
CA SER A 293 12.49 -1.75 21.28
C SER A 293 11.71 -2.36 22.45
N ASP A 294 12.22 -2.26 23.67
CA ASP A 294 11.53 -2.68 24.89
C ASP A 294 10.25 -1.86 25.17
N TYR A 295 9.49 -2.33 26.18
CA TYR A 295 8.23 -1.72 26.58
C TYR A 295 8.35 -0.23 26.94
N THR A 296 9.42 0.16 27.65
CA THR A 296 9.61 1.54 28.11
C THR A 296 9.87 2.46 26.93
N TRP A 297 10.71 2.02 25.99
CA TRP A 297 10.98 2.73 24.75
C TRP A 297 9.72 2.91 23.91
N ASN A 298 8.95 1.83 23.71
CA ASN A 298 7.72 1.86 22.92
C ASN A 298 6.68 2.78 23.56
N ARG A 299 6.48 2.70 24.88
CA ARG A 299 5.50 3.57 25.56
C ARG A 299 5.88 5.05 25.49
N ARG A 300 7.16 5.39 25.54
CA ARG A 300 7.62 6.78 25.35
C ARG A 300 7.26 7.32 23.96
N MET A 301 7.45 6.50 22.91
CA MET A 301 7.06 6.89 21.56
C MET A 301 5.55 7.04 21.41
N MET A 302 4.76 6.12 21.98
CA MET A 302 3.29 6.23 21.96
C MET A 302 2.80 7.48 22.69
N SER A 303 3.39 7.80 23.85
CA SER A 303 3.01 8.97 24.65
C SER A 303 3.33 10.29 23.93
N ALA A 304 4.24 10.28 22.96
CA ALA A 304 4.63 11.46 22.20
C ALA A 304 3.63 11.84 21.09
N VAL A 305 2.61 11.02 20.85
CA VAL A 305 1.54 11.25 19.85
C VAL A 305 0.15 10.96 20.43
N GLU A 306 0.05 10.88 21.76
CA GLU A 306 -1.17 10.45 22.46
C GLU A 306 -2.32 11.45 22.26
N ASP A 307 -2.04 12.75 22.28
CA ASP A 307 -3.07 13.78 22.10
C ASP A 307 -3.67 13.74 20.68
N LEU A 308 -2.86 13.46 19.66
CA LEU A 308 -3.30 13.27 18.26
C LEU A 308 -4.23 12.06 18.07
N GLN A 309 -4.25 11.09 18.98
CA GLN A 309 -5.16 9.93 18.85
C GLN A 309 -6.64 10.30 19.00
N ASN A 310 -6.92 11.47 19.58
CA ASN A 310 -8.28 12.00 19.68
C ASN A 310 -8.76 12.64 18.37
N GLU A 311 -7.83 13.02 17.48
CA GLU A 311 -8.11 13.72 16.23
C GLU A 311 -7.96 12.85 14.99
N TYR A 312 -7.08 11.84 15.04
CA TYR A 312 -6.75 10.99 13.91
C TYR A 312 -6.89 9.50 14.25
N MET A 313 -7.27 8.69 13.26
CA MET A 313 -7.28 7.23 13.40
C MET A 313 -5.86 6.67 13.35
N ILE A 314 -5.20 6.63 14.51
CA ILE A 314 -3.81 6.15 14.61
C ILE A 314 -3.77 4.71 15.13
N GLU A 315 -3.05 3.85 14.42
CA GLU A 315 -2.61 2.52 14.89
C GLU A 315 -1.07 2.46 14.92
N HIS A 316 -0.53 1.56 15.73
CA HIS A 316 0.92 1.42 15.91
C HIS A 316 1.45 0.13 15.30
N ALA A 317 2.60 0.21 14.63
CA ALA A 317 3.29 -0.96 14.07
C ALA A 317 4.81 -0.91 14.32
N PHE A 318 5.22 -0.86 15.59
CA PHE A 318 6.62 -0.85 16.03
C PHE A 318 7.44 -1.97 15.37
N SER A 319 8.17 -1.65 14.29
CA SER A 319 8.84 -2.63 13.45
C SER A 319 9.76 -2.01 12.39
N MET A 320 10.57 -2.85 11.77
CA MET A 320 11.33 -2.58 10.55
C MET A 320 10.52 -2.95 9.29
N ALA A 321 9.32 -2.36 9.17
CA ALA A 321 8.29 -2.73 8.19
C ALA A 321 7.96 -4.24 8.24
N ASP A 322 7.54 -4.72 9.41
CA ASP A 322 7.07 -6.09 9.57
C ASP A 322 5.66 -6.26 8.95
N PRO A 323 5.48 -7.15 7.96
CA PRO A 323 4.19 -7.28 7.27
C PRO A 323 3.05 -7.74 8.16
N HIS A 324 3.32 -8.54 9.21
CA HIS A 324 2.27 -9.01 10.09
C HIS A 324 1.73 -7.88 10.96
N LEU A 325 2.61 -7.06 11.52
CA LEU A 325 2.23 -5.92 12.35
C LEU A 325 1.54 -4.83 11.54
N VAL A 326 2.06 -4.48 10.37
CA VAL A 326 1.43 -3.45 9.51
C VAL A 326 0.09 -3.94 8.97
N LYS A 327 -0.05 -5.21 8.59
CA LYS A 327 -1.34 -5.80 8.21
C LYS A 327 -2.37 -5.65 9.33
N LYS A 328 -2.00 -6.02 10.56
CA LYS A 328 -2.93 -5.96 11.70
C LYS A 328 -3.38 -4.53 12.00
N ALA A 329 -2.46 -3.56 11.89
CA ALA A 329 -2.78 -2.14 12.03
C ALA A 329 -3.74 -1.68 10.92
N ALA A 330 -3.46 -2.04 9.66
CA ALA A 330 -4.34 -1.69 8.53
C ALA A 330 -5.76 -2.25 8.70
N GLN A 331 -5.89 -3.52 9.12
CA GLN A 331 -7.20 -4.15 9.35
C GLN A 331 -8.03 -3.42 10.42
N ARG A 332 -7.40 -3.00 11.52
CA ARG A 332 -8.09 -2.22 12.57
C ARG A 332 -8.51 -0.84 12.11
N LEU A 333 -7.73 -0.22 11.22
CA LEU A 333 -8.10 1.06 10.62
C LEU A 333 -9.29 0.88 9.67
N GLU A 334 -9.29 -0.16 8.83
CA GLU A 334 -10.42 -0.51 7.95
C GLU A 334 -11.69 -0.82 8.74
N GLU A 335 -11.59 -1.58 9.83
CA GLU A 335 -12.69 -1.85 10.77
C GLU A 335 -13.29 -0.57 11.39
N ARG A 336 -12.51 0.52 11.45
CA ARG A 336 -12.93 1.84 11.93
C ARG A 336 -13.40 2.76 10.80
N GLY A 337 -13.45 2.29 9.55
CA GLY A 337 -13.93 3.04 8.39
C GLY A 337 -12.85 3.76 7.58
N ALA A 338 -11.56 3.46 7.80
CA ALA A 338 -10.50 4.04 6.97
C ALA A 338 -10.66 3.61 5.51
N LYS A 339 -10.65 4.59 4.60
CA LYS A 339 -10.67 4.40 3.14
C LYS A 339 -9.29 4.63 2.51
N ALA A 340 -8.47 5.45 3.18
CA ALA A 340 -7.06 5.62 2.87
C ALA A 340 -6.22 5.38 4.11
N ILE A 341 -5.01 4.84 3.95
CA ILE A 341 -4.10 4.54 5.04
C ILE A 341 -2.69 5.01 4.71
N THR A 342 -2.08 5.76 5.62
CA THR A 342 -0.69 6.19 5.50
C THR A 342 0.22 5.57 6.53
N VAL A 343 1.30 4.95 6.06
CA VAL A 343 2.39 4.51 6.93
C VAL A 343 3.38 5.65 7.12
N VAL A 344 3.46 6.17 8.34
CA VAL A 344 4.43 7.19 8.72
C VAL A 344 5.64 6.50 9.36
N ARG A 345 6.74 6.48 8.60
CA ARG A 345 7.98 5.78 8.94
C ARG A 345 8.84 6.68 9.82
N VAL A 346 8.90 6.35 11.11
CA VAL A 346 9.62 7.17 12.11
C VAL A 346 11.05 6.67 12.26
N PHE A 347 11.87 7.02 11.28
CA PHE A 347 13.29 6.73 11.21
C PHE A 347 14.05 8.02 10.91
N SER A 348 15.36 8.00 11.09
CA SER A 348 16.16 9.18 10.80
C SER A 348 16.24 9.49 9.31
N LEU A 349 16.39 8.49 8.45
CA LEU A 349 16.47 8.70 7.00
C LEU A 349 15.14 8.35 6.31
N GLU A 350 14.77 9.13 5.30
CA GLU A 350 13.63 8.90 4.40
C GLU A 350 13.75 7.55 3.70
N SER A 351 14.96 7.14 3.34
CA SER A 351 15.19 5.86 2.67
C SER A 351 14.94 4.64 3.57
N SER A 352 14.93 4.82 4.90
CA SER A 352 14.81 3.70 5.86
C SER A 352 13.51 2.93 5.66
N PHE A 353 13.67 1.64 5.30
CA PHE A 353 12.58 0.70 5.01
C PHE A 353 11.59 1.14 3.93
N ARG A 354 11.91 2.17 3.12
CA ARG A 354 11.02 2.71 2.09
C ARG A 354 10.59 1.65 1.09
N GLY A 355 11.56 1.05 0.40
CA GLY A 355 11.29 0.10 -0.69
C GLY A 355 10.52 -1.14 -0.20
N LYS A 356 10.85 -1.64 0.99
CA LYS A 356 10.12 -2.74 1.64
C LYS A 356 8.68 -2.35 1.95
N THR A 357 8.46 -1.15 2.48
CA THR A 357 7.11 -0.63 2.80
C THR A 357 6.29 -0.42 1.54
N GLU A 358 6.84 0.25 0.52
CA GLU A 358 6.17 0.49 -0.77
C GLU A 358 5.77 -0.81 -1.46
N TYR A 359 6.65 -1.82 -1.48
CA TYR A 359 6.32 -3.12 -2.06
C TYR A 359 5.21 -3.84 -1.29
N MET A 360 5.33 -3.88 0.05
CA MET A 360 4.37 -4.51 0.95
C MET A 360 2.96 -3.89 0.85
N LEU A 361 2.87 -2.58 0.69
CA LEU A 361 1.61 -1.84 0.51
C LEU A 361 1.09 -1.88 -0.94
N GLY A 362 1.82 -2.51 -1.87
CA GLY A 362 1.44 -2.56 -3.28
C GLY A 362 1.68 -1.27 -4.07
N LEU A 363 2.43 -0.30 -3.51
CA LEU A 363 2.84 0.93 -4.19
C LEU A 363 3.94 0.71 -5.22
N LYS A 364 4.64 -0.43 -5.11
CA LYS A 364 5.59 -0.92 -6.12
C LYS A 364 5.16 -2.28 -6.66
N LYS A 365 5.05 -2.37 -7.99
CA LYS A 365 4.73 -3.61 -8.72
C LYS A 365 5.80 -4.69 -8.52
N GLN A 366 7.06 -4.31 -8.32
CA GLN A 366 8.19 -5.21 -8.10
C GLN A 366 9.02 -4.80 -6.88
N ARG A 367 9.75 -5.74 -6.28
CA ARG A 367 10.51 -5.54 -5.04
C ARG A 367 11.70 -4.59 -5.20
N GLY A 368 12.23 -4.43 -6.41
CA GLY A 368 13.51 -3.77 -6.69
C GLY A 368 14.71 -4.59 -6.20
N HIS A 369 15.90 -4.31 -6.75
CA HIS A 369 17.16 -5.02 -6.42
C HIS A 369 17.85 -4.55 -5.13
N GLY A 370 17.31 -3.53 -4.45
CA GLY A 370 17.95 -2.90 -3.29
C GLY A 370 17.39 -3.41 -1.96
N GLY A 371 18.11 -4.31 -1.31
CA GLY A 371 17.89 -4.63 0.10
C GLY A 371 18.13 -6.11 0.39
N HIS A 372 19.21 -6.38 1.14
CA HIS A 372 19.49 -7.67 1.75
C HIS A 372 18.39 -8.02 2.78
N SER A 373 17.22 -8.45 2.30
CA SER A 373 16.22 -9.05 3.16
C SER A 373 16.65 -10.49 3.40
N TYR A 374 17.14 -10.78 4.59
CA TYR A 374 17.26 -12.16 5.09
C TYR A 374 15.84 -12.73 5.18
N GLY A 375 15.41 -13.47 4.16
CA GLY A 375 14.05 -13.98 4.03
C GLY A 375 13.51 -13.79 2.60
N GLY A 376 12.57 -14.64 2.19
CA GLY A 376 11.98 -14.63 0.84
C GLY A 376 11.24 -13.34 0.49
N VAL A 377 10.40 -13.39 -0.55
CA VAL A 377 9.55 -12.25 -0.93
C VAL A 377 8.62 -11.90 0.24
N PRO A 378 8.66 -10.67 0.79
CA PRO A 378 7.79 -10.30 1.89
C PRO A 378 6.32 -10.31 1.41
N PRO A 379 5.36 -10.81 2.22
CA PRO A 379 3.97 -10.80 1.80
C PRO A 379 3.45 -9.37 1.64
N ARG A 380 2.59 -9.16 0.64
CA ARG A 380 1.83 -7.91 0.50
C ARG A 380 0.64 -7.87 1.45
N ILE A 381 0.24 -6.65 1.80
CA ILE A 381 -0.96 -6.40 2.58
C ILE A 381 -2.13 -6.34 1.59
N ILE A 382 -3.03 -7.32 1.69
CA ILE A 382 -4.25 -7.37 0.88
C ILE A 382 -5.29 -6.48 1.55
N SER A 383 -5.65 -5.37 0.91
CA SER A 383 -6.49 -4.33 1.49
C SER A 383 -7.26 -3.56 0.42
N GLY A 384 -8.46 -3.10 0.79
CA GLY A 384 -9.32 -2.24 -0.02
C GLY A 384 -9.00 -0.75 0.16
N SER A 385 -8.06 -0.39 1.03
CA SER A 385 -7.67 1.01 1.26
C SER A 385 -6.72 1.52 0.17
N ASP A 386 -6.79 2.82 -0.13
CA ASP A 386 -5.67 3.47 -0.82
C ASP A 386 -4.50 3.71 0.13
N PHE A 387 -3.27 3.47 -0.33
CA PHE A 387 -2.09 3.53 0.55
C PHE A 387 -1.16 4.67 0.17
N TYR A 388 -0.51 5.23 1.18
CA TYR A 388 0.64 6.10 1.01
C TYR A 388 1.70 5.81 2.08
N THR A 389 2.94 6.18 1.83
CA THR A 389 4.02 6.05 2.80
C THR A 389 4.99 7.20 2.68
N LEU A 390 5.38 7.73 3.84
CA LEU A 390 6.28 8.87 3.98
C LEU A 390 7.07 8.71 5.27
N GLY A 391 8.01 9.60 5.55
CA GLY A 391 8.74 9.61 6.80
C GLY A 391 10.20 9.97 6.60
N GLY A 392 11.02 9.63 7.59
CA GLY A 392 12.36 10.20 7.70
C GLY A 392 12.33 11.53 8.43
N LEU A 393 13.07 11.64 9.53
CA LEU A 393 13.30 12.92 10.20
C LEU A 393 14.20 13.83 9.35
N GLU A 394 15.18 13.23 8.66
CA GLU A 394 16.21 13.90 7.87
C GLU A 394 16.79 15.09 8.66
N ASP A 395 16.91 16.24 8.01
CA ASP A 395 17.34 17.52 8.55
C ASP A 395 16.18 18.40 9.04
N SER A 396 15.06 17.79 9.48
CA SER A 396 13.86 18.54 9.88
C SER A 396 14.17 19.69 10.85
N PRO A 397 13.75 20.94 10.56
CA PRO A 397 13.98 22.07 11.47
C PRO A 397 13.35 21.86 12.85
N LEU A 398 12.22 21.14 12.94
CA LEU A 398 11.57 20.82 14.23
C LEU A 398 12.42 19.85 15.06
N PHE A 399 13.14 18.95 14.39
CA PHE A 399 14.06 18.03 15.05
C PHE A 399 15.30 18.79 15.55
N ALA A 400 15.89 19.64 14.72
CA ALA A 400 17.01 20.50 15.11
C ALA A 400 16.66 21.40 16.31
N GLU A 401 15.50 22.07 16.27
CA GLU A 401 15.03 22.92 17.37
C GLU A 401 14.83 22.11 18.67
N ALA A 402 14.27 20.90 18.59
CA ALA A 402 14.14 20.04 19.76
C ALA A 402 15.49 19.62 20.35
N LEU A 403 16.48 19.31 19.50
CA LEU A 403 17.83 18.98 19.95
C LEU A 403 18.52 20.19 20.62
N LEU A 404 18.31 21.40 20.08
CA LEU A 404 18.77 22.63 20.73
C LEU A 404 18.13 22.81 22.11
N ASP A 405 16.82 22.59 22.24
CA ASP A 405 16.17 22.67 23.55
C ASP A 405 16.77 21.64 24.53
N ARG A 406 17.13 20.42 24.07
CA ARG A 406 17.87 19.44 24.90
C ARG A 406 19.26 19.93 25.32
N VAL A 407 19.97 20.65 24.46
CA VAL A 407 21.25 21.28 24.82
C VAL A 407 21.03 22.34 25.89
N LEU A 408 20.04 23.22 25.71
CA LEU A 408 19.74 24.33 26.62
C LEU A 408 19.32 23.83 28.01
N GLU A 409 18.73 22.64 28.13
CA GLU A 409 18.48 21.98 29.42
C GLU A 409 19.77 21.66 30.21
N LEU A 410 20.93 21.57 29.55
CA LEU A 410 22.24 21.21 30.13
C LEU A 410 23.23 22.38 30.17
N SER A 411 23.01 23.38 29.32
CA SER A 411 23.90 24.51 29.11
C SER A 411 23.89 25.46 30.31
N GLU A 412 25.08 25.89 30.73
CA GLU A 412 25.26 26.89 31.79
C GLU A 412 26.10 28.07 31.32
N SER A 413 27.06 27.83 30.41
CA SER A 413 27.94 28.86 29.86
C SER A 413 28.15 28.62 28.36
N PRO A 414 27.14 28.95 27.52
CA PRO A 414 27.13 28.62 26.10
C PRO A 414 28.44 28.96 25.36
N GLN A 415 29.03 30.13 25.61
CA GLN A 415 30.23 30.58 24.91
C GLN A 415 31.49 29.72 25.18
N LYS A 416 31.46 28.85 26.21
CA LYS A 416 32.52 27.88 26.53
C LYS A 416 32.15 26.45 26.14
N GLU A 417 30.91 26.22 25.72
CA GLU A 417 30.37 24.89 25.49
C GLU A 417 30.41 24.54 24.00
N THR A 418 30.96 23.36 23.67
CA THR A 418 30.86 22.76 22.34
C THR A 418 29.82 21.66 22.38
N ILE A 419 28.85 21.74 21.48
CA ILE A 419 27.84 20.70 21.27
C ILE A 419 28.45 19.63 20.38
N VAL A 420 28.25 18.36 20.70
CA VAL A 420 28.62 17.21 19.85
C VAL A 420 27.38 16.38 19.57
N LEU A 421 26.84 16.50 18.36
CA LEU A 421 25.71 15.71 17.89
C LEU A 421 26.17 14.32 17.48
N THR A 422 25.51 13.29 17.99
CA THR A 422 25.88 11.90 17.65
C THR A 422 24.71 11.12 17.07
N ALA A 423 24.94 10.42 15.96
CA ALA A 423 23.95 9.57 15.31
C ALA A 423 24.44 8.14 15.10
N HIS A 424 23.51 7.25 14.72
CA HIS A 424 23.79 5.83 14.50
C HIS A 424 24.88 5.58 13.44
N GLY A 425 24.80 6.30 12.31
CA GLY A 425 25.65 6.04 11.14
C GLY A 425 25.27 4.78 10.39
N THR A 426 26.06 4.46 9.36
CA THR A 426 25.83 3.30 8.50
C THR A 426 27.14 2.72 7.96
N GLY A 427 27.04 1.58 7.28
CA GLY A 427 28.16 0.76 6.86
C GLY A 427 28.93 1.27 5.65
N SER A 428 28.26 1.71 4.59
CA SER A 428 28.96 2.26 3.42
C SER A 428 29.30 3.73 3.64
N ASP A 429 30.43 4.17 3.10
CA ASP A 429 30.89 5.54 3.24
C ASP A 429 29.94 6.52 2.55
N GLU A 430 29.37 6.17 1.39
CA GLU A 430 28.40 7.04 0.70
C GLU A 430 27.14 7.28 1.55
N ALA A 431 26.63 6.22 2.18
CA ALA A 431 25.45 6.34 3.02
C ALA A 431 25.78 7.02 4.36
N ASN A 432 27.02 6.90 4.86
CA ASN A 432 27.47 7.59 6.06
C ASN A 432 27.71 9.09 5.79
N ASN A 433 28.24 9.45 4.63
CA ASN A 433 28.37 10.84 4.19
C ASN A 433 27.00 11.51 4.08
N HIS A 434 25.96 10.79 3.65
CA HIS A 434 24.60 11.31 3.69
C HIS A 434 24.12 11.59 5.13
N TRP A 435 24.42 10.70 6.08
CA TRP A 435 24.18 10.95 7.50
C TRP A 435 24.91 12.19 8.03
N GLU A 436 26.20 12.34 7.69
CA GLU A 436 27.01 13.47 8.11
C GLU A 436 26.48 14.79 7.54
N ASN A 437 26.10 14.83 6.27
CA ASN A 437 25.46 15.99 5.65
C ASN A 437 24.14 16.37 6.37
N ASN A 438 23.35 15.39 6.82
CA ASN A 438 22.15 15.67 7.61
C ASN A 438 22.49 16.26 8.97
N LEU A 439 23.50 15.72 9.66
CA LEU A 439 23.96 16.26 10.94
C LEU A 439 24.51 17.68 10.79
N GLU A 440 25.24 17.98 9.71
CA GLU A 440 25.73 19.32 9.39
C GLU A 440 24.58 20.32 9.25
N ARG A 441 23.51 19.93 8.54
CA ARG A 441 22.33 20.78 8.37
C ARG A 441 21.55 20.95 9.66
N ILE A 442 21.42 19.89 10.46
CA ILE A 442 20.83 19.96 11.80
C ILE A 442 21.64 20.93 12.68
N ALA A 443 22.97 20.81 12.69
CA ALA A 443 23.88 21.70 13.41
C ALA A 443 23.72 23.15 12.95
N SER A 444 23.63 23.39 11.64
CA SER A 444 23.39 24.72 11.06
C SER A 444 22.04 25.32 11.48
N HIS A 445 20.98 24.50 11.51
CA HIS A 445 19.67 24.92 12.01
C HIS A 445 19.70 25.23 13.51
N MET A 446 20.40 24.42 14.31
CA MET A 446 20.59 24.66 15.74
C MET A 446 21.35 25.96 15.99
N GLN A 447 22.45 26.19 15.27
CA GLN A 447 23.25 27.41 15.38
C GLN A 447 22.42 28.65 15.08
N LYS A 448 21.71 28.66 13.94
CA LYS A 448 20.82 29.75 13.56
C LYS A 448 19.74 30.02 14.62
N THR A 449 19.09 28.97 15.11
CA THR A 449 18.03 29.09 16.12
C THR A 449 18.58 29.57 17.46
N ALA A 450 19.78 29.15 17.84
CA ALA A 450 20.46 29.62 19.04
C ALA A 450 20.77 31.13 18.94
N GLU A 451 21.30 31.58 17.80
CA GLU A 451 21.58 32.99 17.52
C GLU A 451 20.31 33.85 17.57
N GLU A 452 19.21 33.37 16.99
CA GLU A 452 17.89 34.02 17.08
C GLU A 452 17.38 34.11 18.53
N LYS A 453 17.74 33.14 19.39
CA LYS A 453 17.47 33.15 20.84
C LYS A 453 18.51 33.95 21.65
N GLY A 454 19.50 34.57 21.01
CA GLY A 454 20.58 35.32 21.68
C GLY A 454 21.61 34.45 22.40
N VAL A 455 21.70 33.17 22.06
CA VAL A 455 22.65 32.19 22.61
C VAL A 455 23.74 31.92 21.58
N SER A 456 25.00 31.97 22.02
CA SER A 456 26.15 31.65 21.18
C SER A 456 26.96 30.54 21.83
N PHE A 457 27.00 29.38 21.17
CA PHE A 457 27.85 28.26 21.57
C PHE A 457 29.26 28.44 21.00
N ARG A 458 30.26 27.80 21.62
CA ARG A 458 31.63 27.84 21.11
C ARG A 458 31.73 27.16 19.73
N ALA A 459 31.09 26.00 19.58
CA ALA A 459 31.01 25.25 18.33
C ALA A 459 29.86 24.22 18.39
N ILE A 460 29.42 23.77 17.22
CA ILE A 460 28.50 22.63 17.07
C ILE A 460 29.16 21.62 16.14
N GLU A 461 29.71 20.57 16.74
CA GLU A 461 30.35 19.46 16.05
C GLU A 461 29.39 18.27 15.94
N TYR A 462 29.71 17.32 15.06
CA TYR A 462 28.87 16.16 14.85
C TYR A 462 29.68 14.92 14.43
N GLY A 463 29.09 13.75 14.63
CA GLY A 463 29.68 12.49 14.19
C GLY A 463 28.70 11.33 14.25
N THR A 464 29.04 10.27 13.53
CA THR A 464 28.30 9.01 13.56
C THR A 464 29.08 7.95 14.30
N TRP A 465 28.38 7.05 15.00
CA TRP A 465 29.01 5.96 15.70
C TRP A 465 29.35 4.73 14.83
N ARG A 466 28.63 4.56 13.70
CA ARG A 466 28.65 3.34 12.85
C ARG A 466 28.47 2.07 13.69
N GLU A 467 27.45 2.08 14.56
CA GLU A 467 27.30 1.18 15.73
C GLU A 467 27.29 -0.31 15.39
N ASP A 468 26.75 -0.67 14.23
CA ASP A 468 26.59 -2.06 13.79
C ASP A 468 27.79 -2.60 12.99
N TRP A 469 28.82 -1.78 12.73
CA TRP A 469 29.97 -2.15 11.90
C TRP A 469 31.25 -2.19 12.73
N PRO A 470 31.63 -3.33 13.33
CA PRO A 470 32.74 -3.42 14.27
C PRO A 470 34.05 -2.84 13.74
N ASP A 471 34.37 -3.09 12.47
CA ASP A 471 35.61 -2.65 11.83
C ASP A 471 35.70 -1.12 11.65
N LEU A 472 34.55 -0.44 11.58
CA LEU A 472 34.45 1.01 11.35
C LEU A 472 34.10 1.78 12.64
N ARG A 473 33.46 1.08 13.58
CA ARG A 473 32.99 1.64 14.85
C ARG A 473 34.12 2.13 15.73
N GLU A 474 35.24 1.40 15.80
CA GLU A 474 36.36 1.79 16.67
C GLU A 474 36.95 3.14 16.25
N GLU A 475 37.22 3.32 14.96
CA GLU A 475 37.67 4.59 14.39
C GLU A 475 36.65 5.71 14.64
N SER A 476 35.37 5.43 14.38
CA SER A 476 34.28 6.39 14.58
C SER A 476 34.14 6.83 16.05
N ILE A 477 34.26 5.91 17.00
CA ILE A 477 34.28 6.21 18.43
C ILE A 477 35.49 7.09 18.77
N ASN A 478 36.67 6.77 18.26
CA ASN A 478 37.88 7.55 18.52
C ASN A 478 37.78 8.98 17.97
N ASN A 479 37.15 9.17 16.81
CA ASN A 479 36.88 10.50 16.25
C ASN A 479 35.99 11.33 17.17
N ILE A 480 34.88 10.77 17.65
CA ILE A 480 33.98 11.46 18.60
C ILE A 480 34.69 11.74 19.94
N ARG A 481 35.52 10.80 20.42
CA ARG A 481 36.33 11.01 21.64
C ARG A 481 37.32 12.17 21.47
N ASN A 482 37.90 12.35 20.29
CA ASN A 482 38.80 13.47 20.02
C ASN A 482 38.05 14.81 20.02
N LEU A 483 36.89 14.89 19.38
CA LEU A 483 36.03 16.09 19.43
C LEU A 483 35.69 16.50 20.86
N ILE A 484 35.40 15.53 21.74
CA ILE A 484 35.11 15.80 23.16
C ILE A 484 36.34 16.30 23.90
N LYS A 485 37.52 15.70 23.66
CA LYS A 485 38.77 16.15 24.29
C LYS A 485 39.12 17.57 23.87
N GLU A 486 39.02 17.89 22.58
CA GLU A 486 39.23 19.24 22.03
C GLU A 486 38.22 20.23 22.63
N ALA A 487 36.96 19.81 22.79
CA ALA A 487 35.95 20.61 23.47
C ALA A 487 36.30 20.87 24.96
N SER A 488 36.99 19.98 25.64
CA SER A 488 37.37 20.20 27.04
C SER A 488 38.66 21.04 27.20
N GLU A 489 39.32 21.42 26.10
CA GLU A 489 40.47 22.32 26.16
C GLU A 489 40.06 23.76 26.52
N ASN A 490 41.01 24.51 27.07
CA ASN A 490 40.87 25.93 27.41
C ASN A 490 39.67 26.25 28.32
N ASP A 491 39.43 25.41 29.34
CA ASP A 491 38.32 25.55 30.29
C ASP A 491 36.94 25.43 29.61
N GLY A 492 36.88 24.68 28.52
CA GLY A 492 35.68 24.39 27.76
C GLY A 492 34.89 23.19 28.31
N THR A 493 33.68 23.00 27.79
CA THR A 493 32.82 21.88 28.17
C THR A 493 32.16 21.24 26.95
N ALA A 494 32.19 19.92 26.87
CA ALA A 494 31.45 19.18 25.83
C ALA A 494 30.01 18.89 26.30
N ILE A 495 29.02 19.16 25.44
CA ILE A 495 27.64 18.70 25.61
C ILE A 495 27.33 17.71 24.49
N VAL A 496 27.16 16.43 24.83
CA VAL A 496 26.91 15.37 23.86
C VAL A 496 25.41 15.10 23.76
N ILE A 497 24.82 15.26 22.58
CA ILE A 497 23.38 15.04 22.34
C ILE A 497 23.16 13.96 21.28
N PRO A 498 22.30 12.96 21.54
CA PRO A 498 21.99 11.96 20.52
C PRO A 498 20.95 12.52 19.53
N ALA A 499 21.33 12.63 18.26
CA ALA A 499 20.42 12.91 17.15
C ALA A 499 19.61 11.63 16.82
N ARG A 500 18.69 11.27 17.72
CA ARG A 500 17.84 10.07 17.65
C ARG A 500 16.36 10.38 17.83
N THR A 501 15.52 9.48 17.33
CA THR A 501 14.05 9.57 17.43
C THR A 501 13.54 9.57 18.87
N THR A 502 14.28 9.01 19.82
CA THR A 502 13.92 8.97 21.24
C THR A 502 15.16 8.78 22.12
N HIS A 503 14.95 8.56 23.41
CA HIS A 503 16.00 8.40 24.40
C HIS A 503 16.93 7.20 24.13
N GLY A 504 18.24 7.40 24.27
CA GLY A 504 19.24 6.33 24.20
C GLY A 504 20.56 6.78 23.57
N GLY A 505 21.31 5.80 23.06
CA GLY A 505 22.66 5.97 22.50
C GLY A 505 23.72 5.30 23.36
N HIS A 506 24.96 5.28 22.87
CA HIS A 506 26.07 4.59 23.53
C HIS A 506 27.08 5.52 24.18
N ALA A 507 26.82 6.83 24.19
CA ALA A 507 27.68 7.86 24.78
C ALA A 507 28.13 7.48 26.21
N SER A 508 27.19 7.16 27.12
CA SER A 508 27.50 6.77 28.49
C SER A 508 28.40 5.53 28.62
N ARG A 509 28.39 4.65 27.61
CA ARG A 509 29.23 3.45 27.59
C ARG A 509 30.60 3.71 26.97
N TRP A 510 30.66 4.42 25.85
CA TRP A 510 31.89 4.59 25.05
C TRP A 510 32.73 5.81 25.44
N LEU A 511 32.14 6.71 26.24
CA LEU A 511 32.77 7.94 26.71
C LEU A 511 32.89 7.97 28.24
N SER A 512 32.74 6.84 28.93
CA SER A 512 32.61 6.78 30.40
C SER A 512 33.81 7.34 31.17
N ASP A 513 34.97 7.46 30.52
CA ASP A 513 36.23 7.97 31.07
C ASP A 513 36.50 9.45 30.70
N LEU A 514 35.57 10.11 30.01
CA LEU A 514 35.67 11.52 29.63
C LEU A 514 34.67 12.37 30.41
N GLU A 515 35.01 13.64 30.64
CA GLU A 515 34.09 14.62 31.23
C GLU A 515 33.27 15.31 30.14
N TYR A 516 31.94 15.21 30.23
CA TYR A 516 30.97 15.85 29.33
C TYR A 516 29.57 15.90 29.98
N LYS A 517 28.71 16.78 29.49
CA LYS A 517 27.29 16.84 29.87
C LYS A 517 26.45 16.01 28.89
N HIS A 518 25.52 15.20 29.40
CA HIS A 518 24.61 14.37 28.61
C HIS A 518 23.41 13.91 29.43
N ASN A 519 22.22 13.89 28.83
CA ASN A 519 21.00 13.35 29.45
C ASN A 519 20.30 12.28 28.61
N GLY A 520 20.89 11.87 27.48
CA GLY A 520 20.37 10.83 26.59
C GLY A 520 19.05 11.14 25.88
N LYS A 521 18.46 12.32 26.07
CA LYS A 521 17.15 12.67 25.49
C LYS A 521 17.30 12.94 23.99
N GLY A 522 16.48 12.27 23.19
CA GLY A 522 16.34 12.52 21.75
C GLY A 522 15.10 13.35 21.43
N PHE A 523 14.53 13.11 20.24
CA PHE A 523 13.38 13.85 19.74
C PHE A 523 12.12 13.58 20.55
N ALA A 524 11.56 12.37 20.50
CA ALA A 524 10.44 11.99 21.35
C ALA A 524 10.89 11.84 22.83
N PRO A 525 10.10 12.29 23.81
CA PRO A 525 8.73 12.82 23.69
C PRO A 525 8.67 14.37 23.70
N HIS A 526 9.59 15.07 23.03
CA HIS A 526 9.52 16.53 22.91
C HIS A 526 8.24 16.95 22.17
N PRO A 527 7.54 18.03 22.54
CA PRO A 527 6.31 18.48 21.86
C PRO A 527 6.49 18.74 20.35
N LEU A 528 7.70 19.10 19.91
CA LEU A 528 7.99 19.28 18.48
C LEU A 528 7.97 17.97 17.69
N PHE A 529 8.09 16.80 18.34
CA PHE A 529 7.92 15.49 17.70
C PHE A 529 6.47 15.29 17.26
N GLU A 530 5.53 15.61 18.14
CA GLU A 530 4.10 15.56 17.85
C GLU A 530 3.75 16.48 16.68
N LYS A 531 4.23 17.73 16.73
CA LYS A 531 4.07 18.70 15.63
C LYS A 531 4.68 18.21 14.31
N TRP A 532 5.83 17.52 14.36
CA TRP A 532 6.43 16.91 13.17
C TRP A 532 5.55 15.80 12.62
N PHE A 533 5.00 14.95 13.51
CA PHE A 533 4.13 13.84 13.12
C PHE A 533 2.80 14.33 12.54
N GLU A 534 2.17 15.35 13.14
CA GLU A 534 0.97 15.97 12.59
C GLU A 534 1.23 16.57 11.19
N LYS A 535 2.37 17.23 10.98
CA LYS A 535 2.76 17.71 9.64
C LYS A 535 2.90 16.58 8.62
N GLN A 536 3.33 15.39 9.04
CA GLN A 536 3.35 14.22 8.17
C GLN A 536 1.94 13.77 7.79
N ILE A 537 1.00 13.78 8.74
CA ILE A 537 -0.41 13.47 8.47
C ILE A 537 -1.01 14.50 7.51
N GLN A 538 -0.71 15.80 7.69
CA GLN A 538 -1.20 16.83 6.77
C GLN A 538 -0.66 16.63 5.34
N LYS A 539 0.64 16.38 5.18
CA LYS A 539 1.22 16.04 3.86
C LYS A 539 0.55 14.82 3.21
N SER A 540 0.10 13.87 4.03
CA SER A 540 -0.65 12.73 3.53
C SER A 540 -2.04 13.11 3.02
N LEU A 541 -2.75 13.99 3.73
CA LEU A 541 -4.05 14.50 3.29
C LEU A 541 -3.89 15.26 1.97
N ASP A 542 -2.86 16.09 1.87
CA ASP A 542 -2.55 16.85 0.65
C ASP A 542 -2.24 15.88 -0.50
N HIS A 543 -1.40 14.86 -0.29
CA HIS A 543 -1.06 13.85 -1.31
C HIS A 543 -2.28 13.16 -1.92
N PHE A 544 -3.21 12.69 -1.10
CA PHE A 544 -4.39 11.98 -1.60
C PHE A 544 -5.34 12.91 -2.36
N ASN A 545 -5.49 14.16 -1.92
CA ASN A 545 -6.42 15.09 -2.55
C ASN A 545 -5.85 15.78 -3.81
N GLU A 546 -4.53 16.04 -3.87
CA GLU A 546 -3.85 16.50 -5.09
C GLU A 546 -3.89 15.45 -6.22
N LYS A 547 -3.80 14.16 -5.86
CA LYS A 547 -3.90 13.04 -6.83
C LYS A 547 -5.28 13.02 -7.52
N ASN A 548 -6.35 13.33 -6.79
CA ASN A 548 -7.71 13.30 -7.32
C ASN A 548 -7.97 14.41 -8.35
N GLU A 549 -7.35 15.59 -8.20
CA GLU A 549 -7.45 16.69 -9.16
C GLU A 549 -6.78 16.39 -10.52
N GLY A 550 -5.84 15.44 -10.56
CA GLY A 550 -5.08 15.06 -11.76
C GLY A 550 -5.61 13.81 -12.48
N THR A 551 -6.74 13.24 -12.06
CA THR A 551 -7.26 11.99 -12.66
C THR A 551 -7.67 12.20 -14.12
N ASN A 552 -7.42 11.19 -14.97
CA ASN A 552 -7.72 11.20 -16.41
C ASN A 552 -9.23 11.41 -16.65
N VAL A 553 -9.66 12.67 -16.69
CA VAL A 553 -10.92 13.04 -17.31
C VAL A 553 -10.84 12.53 -18.74
N LEU A 554 -11.89 11.87 -19.22
CA LEU A 554 -12.07 11.64 -20.65
C LEU A 554 -12.25 13.00 -21.35
N SER A 555 -11.17 13.77 -21.51
CA SER A 555 -11.18 15.02 -22.26
C SER A 555 -11.05 14.68 -23.74
N SER A 556 -12.01 15.15 -24.53
CA SER A 556 -12.06 14.99 -25.97
C SER A 556 -10.80 15.54 -26.64
N LYS A 557 -10.10 14.69 -27.39
CA LYS A 557 -9.62 15.09 -28.72
C LYS A 557 -10.30 14.23 -29.76
#